data_AF-A0A4Y2H7S8-F1
#
_entry.id   AF-A0A4Y2H7S8-F1
#
_cell.length_a   1.000
_cell.length_b   1.000
_cell.length_c   1.000
_cell.angle_alpha   90.00
_cell.angle_beta   90.00
_cell.angle_gamma   90.00
#
_symmetry.space_group_name_H-M   'P 1'
#
loop_
_entity.id
_entity.type
_entity.pdbx_description
1 polymer ?
#
loop_
_entity_poly.entity_id
_entity_poly.type
_entity_poly.pdbx_seq_one_letter_code
_entity_poly.pdbx_strand_id
1 'polypeptide(L)'
;MDSKAKIDESVQQFNCCITSPINLSNRTKVISGLFRQLPKEILSKITIKNRLRKLDQIAFFPPYKRKAFKLQKEIQKDIETYDNNRWKETIMDINPEDNILYDVNRKLSKKFIPTPPILNTDGIKYTSLG
;
A
#
# COMPACT_ATOMS: atom_id res chain seq x y z
N MET A 1 51.90 7.22 18.97
CA MET A 1 50.47 7.12 18.58
C MET A 1 50.43 7.18 17.07
N ASP A 2 50.26 6.03 16.40
CA ASP A 2 50.46 5.90 14.96
C ASP A 2 49.42 6.68 14.16
N SER A 3 49.87 7.76 13.51
CA SER A 3 49.03 8.64 12.67
C SER A 3 48.30 7.86 11.57
N LYS A 4 48.87 6.73 11.12
CA LYS A 4 48.27 5.86 10.11
C LYS A 4 46.98 5.19 10.62
N ALA A 5 47.01 4.65 11.84
CA ALA A 5 45.85 4.02 12.46
C ALA A 5 44.67 5.01 12.62
N LYS A 6 44.98 6.26 12.95
CA LYS A 6 43.98 7.33 13.08
C LYS A 6 43.35 7.74 11.75
N ILE A 7 44.14 7.73 10.67
CA ILE A 7 43.65 7.98 9.31
C ILE A 7 42.75 6.82 8.87
N ASP A 8 43.17 5.58 9.09
CA ASP A 8 42.40 4.39 8.73
C ASP A 8 41.06 4.33 9.49
N GLU A 9 41.06 4.67 10.78
CA GLU A 9 39.84 4.79 11.59
C GLU A 9 38.90 5.88 11.07
N SER A 10 39.45 7.03 10.67
CA SER A 10 38.67 8.14 10.10
C SER A 10 38.04 7.76 8.76
N VAL A 11 38.78 7.04 7.90
CA VAL A 11 38.28 6.54 6.62
C VAL A 11 37.19 5.47 6.84
N GLN A 12 37.38 4.58 7.82
CA GLN A 12 36.39 3.58 8.17
C GLN A 12 35.11 4.23 8.70
N GLN A 13 35.23 5.23 9.58
CA GLN A 13 34.10 5.96 10.11
C GLN A 13 33.32 6.67 8.99
N PHE A 14 34.01 7.33 8.07
CA PHE A 14 33.39 7.98 6.91
C PHE A 14 32.62 6.98 6.03
N ASN A 15 33.24 5.83 5.72
CA ASN A 15 32.60 4.77 4.94
C ASN A 15 31.37 4.20 5.66
N CYS A 16 31.44 3.98 6.98
CA CYS A 16 30.31 3.54 7.80
C CYS A 16 29.17 4.56 7.79
N CYS A 17 29.48 5.85 7.89
CA CYS A 17 28.51 6.94 7.87
C CYS A 17 27.77 7.06 6.52
N ILE A 18 28.38 6.67 5.40
CA ILE A 18 27.74 6.68 4.08
C ILE A 18 26.97 5.38 3.82
N THR A 19 27.61 4.24 4.06
CA THR A 19 27.04 2.93 3.74
C THR A 19 25.87 2.56 4.63
N SER A 20 25.88 2.97 5.91
CA SER A 20 24.80 2.65 6.85
C SER A 20 23.45 3.27 6.44
N PRO A 21 23.34 4.59 6.16
CA PRO A 21 22.10 5.20 5.65
C PRO A 21 21.64 4.63 4.32
N ILE A 22 22.54 4.34 3.38
CA ILE A 22 22.20 3.74 2.08
C ILE A 22 21.57 2.36 2.28
N ASN A 23 22.18 1.51 3.13
CA ASN A 23 21.65 0.20 3.45
C ASN A 23 20.33 0.25 4.23
N LEU A 24 20.15 1.24 5.10
CA LEU A 24 18.89 1.51 5.81
C LEU A 24 17.79 2.01 4.86
N SER A 25 18.13 2.86 3.89
CA SER A 25 17.21 3.43 2.91
C SER A 25 16.78 2.41 1.84
N ASN A 26 17.69 1.55 1.40
CA ASN A 26 17.42 0.51 0.40
C ASN A 26 16.65 -0.70 0.96
N ARG A 27 16.47 -0.81 2.28
CA ARG A 27 15.51 -1.75 2.84
C ARG A 27 14.11 -1.24 2.51
N THR A 28 13.59 -1.61 1.35
CA THR A 28 12.15 -1.58 1.10
C THR A 28 11.51 -2.42 2.20
N LYS A 29 11.00 -1.77 3.26
CA LYS A 29 10.14 -2.45 4.22
C LYS A 29 9.00 -3.02 3.38
N VAL A 30 8.91 -4.35 3.31
CA VAL A 30 7.69 -4.97 2.82
C VAL A 30 6.63 -4.46 3.77
N ILE A 31 5.76 -3.57 3.29
CA ILE A 31 4.62 -3.12 4.04
C ILE A 31 3.68 -4.32 4.09
N SER A 32 3.97 -5.27 4.97
CA SER A 32 3.10 -6.38 5.32
C SER A 32 2.01 -5.84 6.24
N GLY A 33 1.30 -4.81 5.80
CA GLY A 33 0.00 -4.52 6.35
C GLY A 33 -0.99 -5.59 5.89
N LEU A 34 -2.18 -5.59 6.47
CA LEU A 34 -3.36 -6.32 5.96
C LEU A 34 -3.83 -5.74 4.61
N PHE A 35 -2.91 -5.34 3.73
CA PHE A 35 -3.23 -4.88 2.40
C PHE A 35 -3.68 -6.10 1.59
N ARG A 36 -4.85 -5.96 0.97
CA ARG A 36 -5.43 -6.98 0.12
C ARG A 36 -4.40 -7.46 -0.91
N GLN A 37 -4.04 -8.74 -0.84
CA GLN A 37 -3.22 -9.37 -1.87
C GLN A 37 -4.12 -9.70 -3.06
N LEU A 38 -3.92 -8.98 -4.17
CA LEU A 38 -4.60 -9.26 -5.43
C LEU A 38 -3.88 -10.38 -6.19
N PRO A 39 -4.60 -11.16 -7.01
CA PRO A 39 -3.99 -12.13 -7.91
C PRO A 39 -2.93 -11.50 -8.81
N LYS A 40 -1.88 -12.28 -9.14
CA LYS A 40 -0.77 -11.85 -10.00
C LYS A 40 -1.24 -11.32 -11.36
N GLU A 41 -2.33 -11.86 -11.89
CA GLU A 41 -2.94 -11.44 -13.16
C GLU A 41 -3.45 -9.99 -13.10
N ILE A 42 -4.12 -9.60 -12.01
CA ILE A 42 -4.59 -8.23 -11.81
C ILE A 42 -3.39 -7.29 -11.60
N LEU A 43 -2.39 -7.75 -10.83
CA LEU A 43 -1.16 -6.98 -10.58
C LEU A 43 -0.36 -6.71 -11.86
N SER A 44 -0.29 -7.68 -12.78
CA SER A 44 0.38 -7.49 -14.07
C SER A 44 -0.33 -6.44 -14.93
N LYS A 45 -1.66 -6.47 -14.99
CA LYS A 45 -2.48 -5.43 -15.65
C LYS A 45 -2.28 -4.05 -15.01
N ILE A 46 -2.25 -3.95 -13.68
CA ILE A 46 -1.96 -2.70 -12.97
C ILE A 46 -0.59 -2.15 -13.37
N THR A 47 0.42 -3.02 -13.43
CA THR A 47 1.78 -2.65 -13.81
C THR A 47 1.83 -2.07 -15.22
N ILE A 48 1.16 -2.71 -16.18
CA ILE A 48 1.07 -2.23 -17.57
C ILE A 48 0.33 -0.88 -17.64
N LYS A 49 -0.80 -0.75 -16.93
CA LYS A 49 -1.57 0.51 -16.86
C LYS A 49 -0.72 1.67 -16.35
N ASN A 50 0.06 1.43 -15.29
CA ASN A 50 0.92 2.44 -14.69
C ASN A 50 2.06 2.83 -15.64
N ARG A 51 2.65 1.88 -16.36
CA ARG A 51 3.64 2.18 -17.42
C ARG A 51 3.03 3.07 -18.52
N LEU A 52 1.81 2.76 -18.98
CA LEU A 52 1.11 3.58 -19.98
C LEU A 52 0.83 5.00 -19.47
N ARG A 53 0.46 5.17 -18.20
CA ARG A 53 0.30 6.51 -17.61
C ARG A 53 1.62 7.30 -17.57
N LYS A 54 2.74 6.65 -17.24
CA LYS A 54 4.06 7.30 -17.30
C LYS A 54 4.42 7.71 -18.73
N LEU A 55 4.18 6.84 -19.72
CA LEU A 55 4.40 7.16 -21.13
C LEU A 55 3.51 8.31 -21.61
N ASP A 56 2.24 8.35 -21.19
CA ASP A 56 1.32 9.46 -21.48
C ASP A 56 1.82 10.79 -20.90
N GLN A 57 2.34 10.79 -19.68
CA GLN A 57 2.93 11.99 -19.06
C GLN A 57 4.18 12.50 -19.77
N ILE A 58 4.99 11.60 -20.33
CA ILE A 58 6.23 11.98 -21.04
C ILE A 58 5.93 12.42 -22.47
N ALA A 59 5.15 11.63 -23.19
CA ALA A 59 4.95 11.80 -24.63
C ALA A 59 3.73 12.65 -25.00
N PHE A 60 2.82 12.91 -24.04
CA PHE A 60 1.52 13.55 -24.28
C PHE A 60 0.74 12.95 -25.47
N PHE A 61 0.92 11.66 -25.71
CA PHE A 61 0.34 10.96 -26.85
C PHE A 61 -1.01 10.31 -26.48
N PRO A 62 -2.14 10.80 -27.02
CA PRO A 62 -3.49 10.42 -26.57
C PRO A 62 -3.81 8.90 -26.59
N PRO A 63 -3.25 8.09 -27.50
CA PRO A 63 -3.46 6.64 -27.47
C PRO A 63 -2.98 5.95 -26.19
N TYR A 64 -1.93 6.43 -25.53
CA TYR A 64 -1.48 5.85 -24.26
C TYR A 64 -2.52 6.09 -23.16
N LYS A 65 -3.06 7.30 -23.06
CA LYS A 65 -4.19 7.62 -22.18
C LYS A 65 -5.38 6.68 -22.41
N ARG A 66 -5.82 6.53 -23.66
CA ARG A 66 -6.97 5.66 -24.00
C ARG A 66 -6.74 4.20 -23.60
N LYS A 67 -5.56 3.66 -23.90
CA LYS A 67 -5.17 2.28 -23.51
C LYS A 67 -5.16 2.12 -21.99
N ALA A 68 -4.62 3.09 -21.25
CA ALA A 68 -4.61 3.07 -19.79
C ALA A 68 -6.04 3.13 -19.20
N PHE A 69 -6.95 3.91 -19.78
CA PHE A 69 -8.36 3.96 -19.37
C PHE A 69 -9.10 2.65 -19.64
N LYS A 70 -8.90 2.04 -20.82
CA LYS A 70 -9.47 0.73 -21.13
C LYS A 70 -9.02 -0.32 -20.11
N LEU A 71 -7.72 -0.37 -19.84
CA LEU A 71 -7.15 -1.30 -18.88
C LEU A 71 -7.61 -1.03 -17.44
N GLN A 72 -7.89 0.24 -17.09
CA GLN A 72 -8.49 0.58 -15.80
C GLN A 72 -9.87 -0.03 -15.62
N LYS A 73 -10.73 0.01 -16.65
CA LYS A 73 -12.06 -0.60 -16.59
C LYS A 73 -11.98 -2.12 -16.48
N GLU A 74 -11.06 -2.74 -17.21
CA GLU A 74 -10.81 -4.19 -17.13
C GLU A 74 -10.34 -4.59 -15.72
N ILE A 75 -9.36 -3.88 -15.15
CA ILE A 75 -8.89 -4.12 -13.77
C ILE A 75 -10.03 -3.99 -12.76
N GLN A 76 -10.89 -2.98 -12.90
CA GLN A 76 -12.02 -2.79 -11.99
C GLN A 76 -12.99 -3.98 -12.04
N LYS A 77 -13.31 -4.46 -13.25
CA LYS A 77 -14.17 -5.64 -13.45
C LYS A 77 -13.52 -6.92 -12.91
N ASP A 78 -12.22 -7.09 -13.11
CA ASP A 78 -11.47 -8.24 -12.61
C ASP A 78 -11.46 -8.27 -11.07
N ILE A 79 -11.26 -7.12 -10.42
CA ILE A 79 -11.30 -6.99 -8.96
C ILE A 79 -12.69 -7.30 -8.42
N GLU A 80 -13.73 -6.75 -9.04
CA GLU A 80 -15.13 -7.02 -8.66
C GLU A 80 -15.46 -8.52 -8.78
N THR A 81 -15.05 -9.14 -9.89
CA THR A 81 -15.25 -10.58 -10.10
C THR A 81 -14.50 -11.42 -9.07
N TYR A 82 -13.24 -11.09 -8.81
CA TYR A 82 -12.42 -11.76 -7.80
C TYR A 82 -13.03 -11.66 -6.41
N ASP A 83 -13.48 -10.47 -6.01
CA ASP A 83 -14.11 -10.24 -4.73
C ASP A 83 -15.41 -11.02 -4.58
N ASN A 84 -16.27 -10.98 -5.60
CA ASN A 84 -17.54 -11.69 -5.60
C ASN A 84 -17.33 -13.21 -5.46
N ASN A 85 -16.36 -13.77 -6.19
CA ASN A 85 -16.02 -15.19 -6.09
C ASN A 85 -15.50 -15.54 -4.70
N ARG A 86 -14.55 -14.76 -4.17
CA ARG A 86 -14.01 -14.95 -2.81
C ARG A 86 -15.10 -14.88 -1.74
N TRP A 87 -16.03 -13.94 -1.86
CA TRP A 87 -17.18 -13.84 -0.95
C TRP A 87 -18.13 -15.03 -1.09
N LYS A 88 -18.39 -15.48 -2.31
CA LYS A 88 -19.25 -16.64 -2.55
C LYS A 88 -18.68 -17.91 -1.92
N GLU A 89 -17.37 -18.15 -2.08
CA GLU A 89 -16.65 -19.24 -1.41
C GLU A 89 -16.76 -19.11 0.11
N THR A 90 -16.46 -17.92 0.64
CA THR A 90 -16.56 -17.66 2.10
C THR A 90 -17.97 -17.95 2.64
N ILE A 91 -19.02 -17.60 1.90
CA ILE A 91 -20.41 -17.85 2.33
C ILE A 91 -20.76 -19.34 2.27
N MET A 92 -20.28 -20.07 1.25
CA MET A 92 -20.53 -21.51 1.12
C MET A 92 -19.81 -22.32 2.22
N ASP A 93 -18.67 -21.83 2.71
CA ASP A 93 -17.90 -22.47 3.78
C ASP A 93 -18.45 -22.18 5.19
N ILE A 94 -19.38 -21.21 5.35
CA ILE A 94 -19.98 -20.89 6.65
C ILE A 94 -21.00 -21.96 7.02
N ASN A 95 -20.71 -22.65 8.12
CA ASN A 95 -21.66 -23.56 8.76
C ASN A 95 -22.80 -22.76 9.44
N PRO A 96 -24.07 -23.09 9.19
CA PRO A 96 -25.21 -22.41 9.81
C PRO A 96 -25.27 -22.56 11.34
N GLU A 97 -24.65 -23.60 11.91
CA GLU A 97 -24.59 -23.81 13.36
C GLU A 97 -23.55 -22.92 14.07
N ASP A 98 -22.61 -22.35 13.30
CA ASP A 98 -21.56 -21.51 13.85
C ASP A 98 -21.99 -20.03 13.81
N ASN A 99 -21.83 -19.31 14.94
CA ASN A 99 -22.19 -17.89 15.07
C ASN A 99 -21.30 -16.92 14.25
N ILE A 100 -20.53 -17.44 13.29
CA ILE A 100 -19.55 -16.74 12.46
C ILE A 100 -20.24 -15.66 11.61
N LEU A 101 -21.41 -15.95 11.05
CA LEU A 101 -22.15 -15.00 10.23
C LEU A 101 -22.54 -13.75 11.02
N TYR A 102 -22.99 -13.93 12.26
CA TYR A 102 -23.30 -12.82 13.17
C TYR A 102 -22.06 -12.00 13.50
N ASP A 103 -20.95 -12.65 13.82
CA ASP A 103 -19.70 -11.96 14.15
C ASP A 103 -19.12 -11.16 12.97
N VAL A 104 -19.21 -11.70 11.75
CA VAL A 104 -18.81 -11.00 10.53
C VAL A 104 -19.72 -9.79 10.30
N ASN A 105 -21.05 -9.96 10.37
CA ASN A 105 -21.99 -8.85 10.22
C ASN A 105 -21.80 -7.78 11.29
N ARG A 106 -21.55 -8.17 12.54
CA ARG A 106 -21.26 -7.23 13.63
C ARG A 106 -19.99 -6.44 13.36
N LYS A 107 -18.92 -7.07 12.86
CA LYS A 107 -17.66 -6.39 12.48
C LYS A 107 -17.86 -5.43 11.30
N LEU A 108 -18.60 -5.85 10.27
CA LEU A 108 -18.90 -5.02 9.09
C LEU A 108 -19.83 -3.84 9.43
N SER A 109 -20.77 -4.02 10.36
CA SER A 109 -21.72 -3.00 10.77
C SER A 109 -21.15 -1.98 11.76
N LYS A 110 -19.92 -2.18 12.27
CA LYS A 110 -19.26 -1.19 13.11
C LYS A 110 -19.03 0.08 12.28
N LYS A 111 -19.88 1.09 12.51
CA LYS A 111 -19.69 2.42 11.94
C LYS A 111 -18.32 2.94 12.37
N PHE A 112 -17.59 3.51 11.44
CA PHE A 112 -16.39 4.28 11.75
C PHE A 112 -16.80 5.41 12.70
N ILE A 113 -16.27 5.40 13.92
CA ILE A 113 -16.45 6.51 14.86
C ILE A 113 -15.25 7.43 14.59
N PRO A 114 -15.46 8.61 13.98
CA PRO A 114 -14.39 9.57 13.82
C PRO A 114 -13.87 9.92 15.21
N THR A 115 -12.56 9.86 15.42
CA THR A 115 -11.97 10.38 16.65
C THR A 115 -12.38 11.84 16.77
N PRO A 116 -13.03 12.26 17.87
CA PRO A 116 -13.43 13.65 18.02
C PRO A 116 -12.18 14.54 17.93
N PRO A 117 -12.29 15.73 17.31
CA PRO A 117 -11.16 16.63 17.20
C PRO A 117 -10.67 17.01 18.60
N ILE A 118 -9.36 16.99 18.80
CA ILE A 118 -8.75 17.45 20.04
C ILE A 118 -8.95 18.97 20.10
N LEU A 119 -9.63 19.43 21.14
CA LEU A 119 -9.88 20.85 21.43
C LEU A 119 -8.88 21.33 22.48
N ASN A 120 -8.18 22.44 22.22
CA ASN A 120 -7.49 23.18 23.27
C ASN A 120 -8.48 24.09 24.02
N THR A 121 -8.05 24.66 25.14
CA THR A 121 -8.78 25.64 25.97
C THR A 121 -9.30 26.83 25.17
N ASP A 122 -8.65 27.15 24.05
CA ASP A 122 -8.98 28.27 23.17
C ASP A 122 -9.91 27.87 21.99
N GLY A 123 -10.43 26.64 21.96
CA GLY A 123 -11.39 26.17 20.95
C GLY A 123 -10.81 25.83 19.57
N ILE A 124 -9.49 25.86 19.40
CA ILE A 124 -8.81 25.50 18.15
C ILE A 124 -8.82 23.98 17.98
N LYS A 125 -9.25 23.51 16.80
CA LYS A 125 -9.29 22.09 16.40
C LYS A 125 -8.01 21.70 15.66
N TYR A 126 -7.28 20.72 16.15
CA TYR A 126 -6.20 20.07 15.40
C TYR A 126 -6.67 18.69 14.94
N THR A 127 -6.75 18.47 13.63
CA THR A 127 -6.83 17.12 13.06
C THR A 127 -5.42 16.55 12.97
N SER A 128 -5.17 15.35 13.51
CA SER A 128 -3.89 14.67 13.29
C SER A 128 -3.75 14.36 11.80
N LEU A 129 -2.79 15.00 11.13
CA LEU A 129 -2.35 14.62 9.80
C LEU A 129 -1.72 13.22 9.94
N GLY A 130 -2.46 12.20 9.49
CA GLY A 130 -1.94 10.85 9.31
C GLY A 130 -0.99 10.77 8.13
#